data_AF-A0A956J1P0-F1
#
_entry.id   AF-A0A956J1P0-F1
#
_cell.length_a   1.000
_cell.length_b   1.000
_cell.length_c   1.000
_cell.angle_alpha   90.00
_cell.angle_beta   90.00
_cell.angle_gamma   90.00
#
_symmetry.space_group_name_H-M   'P 1'
#
loop_
_entity.id
_entity.type
_entity.pdbx_description
1 polymer ?
#
loop_
_entity_poly.entity_id
_entity_poly.type
_entity_poly.pdbx_seq_one_letter_code
_entity_poly.pdbx_strand_id
1 'polypeptide(L)'
;MAGVWHTFQMAGWTAWFCVLLLILAIPISLVGVTLVIARQRAGRMFAIFVLCFGMLAPGLGAFGMYRGRALVDEVLESDAVEPSAKARIREQGYYEAEQAVWVGLVCGALPLLAGTISLGLSFVIPPGNRPEPQ
;
A
#
# COMPACT_ATOMS: atom_id res chain seq x y z
N MET A 1 9.74 7.67 17.14
CA MET A 1 8.35 7.17 17.10
C MET A 1 7.31 8.28 16.98
N ALA A 2 7.49 9.45 17.62
CA ALA A 2 6.54 10.57 17.52
C ALA A 2 6.19 11.00 16.08
N GLY A 3 7.17 11.02 15.16
CA GLY A 3 6.92 11.39 13.76
C GLY A 3 6.00 10.42 13.00
N VAL A 4 6.18 9.11 13.19
CA VAL A 4 5.36 8.09 12.50
C VAL A 4 3.91 8.15 12.97
N TRP A 5 3.71 8.33 14.27
CA TRP A 5 2.37 8.50 14.84
C TRP A 5 1.67 9.75 14.31
N HIS A 6 2.41 10.85 14.15
CA HIS A 6 1.88 12.08 13.58
C HIS A 6 1.46 11.91 12.11
N THR A 7 2.28 11.28 11.27
CA THR A 7 1.91 10.93 9.88
C THR A 7 0.67 10.03 9.82
N PHE A 8 0.57 9.07 10.74
CA PHE A 8 -0.57 8.17 10.83
C PHE A 8 -1.86 8.91 11.20
N GLN A 9 -1.80 9.85 12.15
CA GLN A 9 -2.93 10.70 12.52
C GLN A 9 -3.38 11.60 11.35
N MET A 10 -2.44 12.17 10.60
CA MET A 10 -2.77 13.00 9.42
C MET A 10 -3.47 12.20 8.31
N ALA A 11 -3.03 10.97 8.04
CA ALA A 11 -3.66 10.11 7.03
C ALA A 11 -5.07 9.62 7.43
N GLY A 12 -5.42 9.76 8.72
CA GLY A 12 -6.76 9.49 9.24
C GLY A 12 -7.19 8.03 9.05
N TRP A 13 -8.45 7.84 8.64
CA TRP A 13 -9.04 6.50 8.52
C TRP A 13 -8.32 5.61 7.50
N THR A 14 -7.75 6.17 6.44
CA THR A 14 -7.05 5.40 5.39
C THR A 14 -5.82 4.67 5.95
N ALA A 15 -5.14 5.26 6.94
CA ALA A 15 -3.98 4.66 7.58
C ALA A 15 -4.31 3.33 8.26
N TRP A 16 -5.48 3.22 8.89
CA TRP A 16 -5.94 1.97 9.51
C TRP A 16 -6.17 0.86 8.49
N PHE A 17 -6.76 1.18 7.34
CA PHE A 17 -6.93 0.20 6.26
C PHE A 17 -5.58 -0.21 5.65
N CYS A 18 -4.63 0.72 5.49
CA CYS A 18 -3.27 0.37 5.05
C CYS A 18 -2.57 -0.58 6.03
N VAL A 19 -2.73 -0.37 7.34
CA VAL A 19 -2.19 -1.28 8.38
C VAL A 19 -2.88 -2.64 8.33
N LEU A 20 -4.20 -2.68 8.19
CA LEU A 20 -4.94 -3.95 8.04
C LEU A 20 -4.44 -4.72 6.81
N LEU A 21 -4.30 -4.04 5.67
CA LEU A 21 -3.76 -4.63 4.45
C LEU A 21 -2.33 -5.14 4.67
N LEU A 22 -1.47 -4.40 5.36
CA LEU A 22 -0.12 -4.83 5.68
C LEU A 22 -0.11 -6.11 6.55
N ILE A 23 -0.94 -6.16 7.60
CA ILE A 23 -1.05 -7.33 8.48
C ILE A 23 -1.49 -8.57 7.70
N LEU A 24 -2.43 -8.43 6.75
CA LEU A 24 -2.87 -9.52 5.88
C LEU A 24 -1.82 -9.87 4.81
N ALA A 25 -1.11 -8.87 4.30
CA ALA A 25 -0.15 -9.04 3.22
C ALA A 25 1.09 -9.81 3.67
N ILE A 26 1.52 -9.70 4.93
CA ILE A 26 2.67 -10.42 5.49
C ILE A 26 2.52 -11.95 5.40
N PRO A 27 1.49 -12.59 5.98
CA PRO A 27 1.33 -14.04 5.92
C PRO A 27 1.08 -14.53 4.49
N ILE A 28 0.34 -13.76 3.67
CA ILE A 28 0.15 -14.08 2.25
C ILE A 28 1.53 -14.08 1.56
N SER A 29 2.36 -13.05 1.75
CA SER A 29 3.69 -12.98 1.15
C SER A 29 4.59 -14.17 1.56
N LEU A 30 4.56 -14.57 2.84
CA LEU A 30 5.29 -15.73 3.33
C LEU A 30 4.84 -17.03 2.64
N VAL A 31 3.52 -17.27 2.57
CA VAL A 31 2.95 -18.43 1.86
C VAL A 31 3.36 -18.42 0.40
N GLY A 32 3.36 -17.25 -0.24
CA GLY A 32 3.79 -17.10 -1.64
C GLY A 32 5.22 -17.52 -1.89
N VAL A 33 6.15 -17.04 -1.06
CA VAL A 33 7.57 -17.42 -1.15
C VAL A 33 7.73 -18.93 -0.94
N THR A 34 7.10 -19.50 0.08
CA THR A 34 7.13 -20.95 0.33
C THR A 34 6.56 -21.75 -0.84
N LEU A 35 5.45 -21.30 -1.43
CA LEU A 35 4.84 -21.96 -2.60
C LEU A 35 5.70 -21.85 -3.86
N VAL A 36 6.43 -20.76 -4.09
CA VAL A 36 7.37 -20.66 -5.22
C VAL A 36 8.46 -21.72 -5.09
N ILE A 37 8.99 -21.92 -3.88
CA ILE A 37 10.01 -22.94 -3.61
C ILE A 37 9.41 -24.34 -3.76
N ALA A 38 8.19 -24.58 -3.24
CA ALA A 38 7.60 -25.91 -3.15
C ALA A 38 6.77 -26.33 -4.38
N ARG A 39 6.21 -25.41 -5.18
CA ARG A 39 5.27 -25.64 -6.31
C ARG A 39 5.32 -24.48 -7.32
N GLN A 40 6.23 -24.54 -8.30
CA GLN A 40 6.48 -23.40 -9.21
C GLN A 40 5.27 -22.81 -9.93
N ARG A 41 4.40 -23.62 -10.55
CA ARG A 41 3.21 -23.10 -11.27
C ARG A 41 2.27 -22.35 -10.32
N ALA A 42 1.93 -22.97 -9.18
CA ALA A 42 1.10 -22.35 -8.16
C ALA A 42 1.78 -21.10 -7.57
N GLY A 43 3.09 -21.18 -7.33
CA GLY A 43 3.90 -20.09 -6.81
C GLY A 43 3.92 -18.87 -7.72
N ARG A 44 3.98 -19.05 -9.05
CA ARG A 44 3.94 -17.92 -10.00
C ARG A 44 2.60 -17.18 -9.97
N MET A 45 1.49 -17.91 -10.01
CA MET A 45 0.16 -17.30 -9.89
C MET A 45 0.01 -16.57 -8.56
N PHE A 46 0.53 -17.17 -7.49
CA PHE A 46 0.48 -16.58 -6.16
C PHE A 46 1.39 -15.34 -6.03
N ALA A 47 2.56 -15.33 -6.67
CA ALA A 47 3.45 -14.15 -6.70
C ALA A 47 2.78 -12.95 -7.39
N ILE A 48 2.06 -13.18 -8.50
CA ILE A 48 1.26 -12.14 -9.17
C ILE A 48 0.15 -11.66 -8.23
N PHE A 49 -0.54 -12.57 -7.54
CA PHE A 49 -1.56 -12.20 -6.56
C PHE A 49 -0.99 -11.34 -5.43
N VAL A 50 0.16 -11.70 -4.85
CA VAL A 50 0.85 -10.91 -3.82
C VAL A 50 1.21 -9.52 -4.34
N LEU A 51 1.68 -9.41 -5.58
CA LEU A 51 1.96 -8.11 -6.21
C LEU A 51 0.70 -7.25 -6.33
N CYS A 52 -0.37 -7.80 -6.92
CA CYS A 52 -1.64 -7.10 -7.05
C CYS A 52 -2.21 -6.68 -5.69
N PHE A 53 -2.12 -7.56 -4.69
CA PHE A 53 -2.54 -7.26 -3.32
C PHE A 53 -1.68 -6.16 -2.68
N GLY A 54 -0.36 -6.21 -2.89
CA GLY A 54 0.57 -5.17 -2.44
C GLY A 54 0.30 -3.79 -3.05
N MET A 55 -0.25 -3.74 -4.27
CA MET A 55 -0.64 -2.47 -4.91
C MET A 55 -1.90 -1.84 -4.31
N LEU A 56 -2.71 -2.58 -3.54
CA LEU A 56 -3.92 -2.03 -2.92
C LEU A 56 -3.60 -0.94 -1.90
N ALA A 57 -2.53 -1.08 -1.11
CA ALA A 57 -2.17 -0.09 -0.10
C ALA A 57 -1.71 1.26 -0.71
N PRO A 58 -0.80 1.30 -1.71
CA PRO A 58 -0.51 2.53 -2.45
C PRO A 58 -1.74 3.13 -3.14
N GLY A 59 -2.59 2.28 -3.74
CA GLY A 59 -3.84 2.72 -4.36
C GLY A 59 -4.79 3.39 -3.36
N LEU A 60 -4.90 2.82 -2.16
CA LEU A 60 -5.70 3.40 -1.09
C LEU A 60 -5.11 4.72 -0.56
N GLY A 61 -3.78 4.81 -0.46
CA GLY A 61 -3.09 6.05 -0.12
C GLY A 61 -3.35 7.17 -1.15
N ALA A 62 -3.27 6.86 -2.44
CA ALA A 62 -3.61 7.79 -3.52
C ALA A 62 -5.08 8.22 -3.47
N PHE A 63 -6.00 7.28 -3.21
CA PHE A 63 -7.41 7.58 -3.01
C PHE A 63 -7.65 8.48 -1.79
N GLY A 64 -6.95 8.22 -0.69
CA GLY A 64 -6.97 9.05 0.52
C GLY A 64 -6.53 10.48 0.26
N MET A 65 -5.44 10.67 -0.48
CA MET A 65 -4.96 11.99 -0.89
C MET A 65 -5.99 12.71 -1.77
N TYR A 66 -6.55 12.03 -2.77
CA TYR A 66 -7.58 12.60 -3.64
C TYR A 66 -8.79 13.09 -2.83
N ARG A 67 -9.30 12.24 -1.93
CA ARG A 67 -10.43 12.59 -1.06
C ARG A 67 -10.07 13.72 -0.10
N GLY A 68 -8.88 13.70 0.49
CA GLY A 68 -8.40 14.75 1.40
C GLY A 68 -8.34 16.11 0.72
N ARG A 69 -7.80 16.18 -0.50
CA ARG A 69 -7.77 17.41 -1.30
C ARG A 69 -9.17 17.90 -1.64
N ALA A 70 -10.07 17.00 -2.05
CA ALA A 70 -11.46 17.36 -2.35
C ALA A 70 -12.19 17.97 -1.13
N LEU A 71 -11.95 17.44 0.08
CA LEU A 71 -12.51 18.02 1.32
C LEU A 71 -11.91 19.39 1.63
N VAL A 72 -10.61 19.58 1.41
CA VAL A 72 -9.97 20.89 1.58
C VAL A 72 -10.57 21.90 0.60
N ASP A 73 -10.76 21.53 -0.66
CA ASP A 73 -11.38 22.38 -1.66
C ASP A 73 -12.83 22.75 -1.28
N GLU A 74 -13.63 21.78 -0.83
CA GLU A 74 -15.00 22.03 -0.34
C GLU A 74 -15.03 23.05 0.82
N VAL A 75 -14.10 22.92 1.77
CA VAL A 75 -13.98 23.88 2.89
C VAL A 75 -13.55 25.27 2.40
N LEU A 76 -12.65 25.35 1.43
CA LEU A 76 -12.16 26.61 0.87
C LEU A 76 -13.21 27.34 0.00
N GLU A 77 -14.14 26.60 -0.60
CA GLU A 77 -15.29 27.15 -1.31
C GLU A 77 -16.33 27.75 -0.37
N SER A 78 -16.35 27.34 0.91
CA SER A 78 -17.24 27.93 1.91
C SER A 78 -16.88 29.38 2.24
N ASP A 79 -17.92 30.18 2.52
CA ASP A 79 -17.78 31.55 3.04
C ASP A 79 -17.44 31.59 4.54
N ALA A 80 -17.36 30.43 5.20
CA ALA A 80 -17.06 30.31 6.62
C ALA A 80 -15.57 30.58 6.94
N VAL A 81 -14.70 30.58 5.94
CA VAL A 81 -13.25 30.74 6.10
C VAL A 81 -12.81 32.11 5.64
N GLU A 82 -12.14 32.85 6.54
CA GLU A 82 -11.59 34.16 6.23
C GLU A 82 -10.60 34.09 5.04
N PRO A 83 -10.65 35.03 4.07
CA PRO A 83 -9.78 34.99 2.88
C PRO A 83 -8.28 34.92 3.21
N SER A 84 -7.86 35.55 4.31
CA SER A 84 -6.48 35.56 4.81
C SER A 84 -6.01 34.16 5.26
N ALA A 85 -6.92 33.31 5.71
CA ALA A 85 -6.62 31.95 6.19
C ALA A 85 -6.66 30.90 5.07
N LYS A 86 -7.35 31.16 3.94
CA LYS A 86 -7.54 30.19 2.85
C LYS A 86 -6.23 29.64 2.29
N ALA A 87 -5.23 30.50 2.08
CA ALA A 87 -3.93 30.07 1.57
C ALA A 87 -3.21 29.08 2.51
N ARG A 88 -3.23 29.37 3.81
CA ARG A 88 -2.61 28.51 4.84
C ARG A 88 -3.33 27.18 4.98
N ILE A 89 -4.67 27.20 4.99
CA ILE A 89 -5.50 25.99 5.07
C ILE A 89 -5.26 25.10 3.84
N ARG A 90 -5.16 25.69 2.64
CA ARG A 90 -4.84 24.94 1.42
C ARG A 90 -3.49 24.24 1.54
N GLU A 91 -2.44 24.98 1.87
CA GLU A 91 -1.08 24.45 1.95
C GLU A 91 -0.99 23.31 2.98
N GLN A 92 -1.49 23.56 4.20
CA GLN A 92 -1.43 22.57 5.27
C GLN A 92 -2.33 21.35 4.98
N GLY A 93 -3.57 21.58 4.52
CA GLY A 93 -4.51 20.50 4.23
C GLY A 93 -4.02 19.60 3.07
N TYR A 94 -3.35 20.18 2.07
CA TYR A 94 -2.78 19.40 0.97
C TYR A 94 -1.56 18.59 1.43
N TYR A 95 -0.72 19.18 2.29
CA TYR A 95 0.40 18.49 2.89
C TYR A 95 -0.05 17.30 3.74
N GLU A 96 -1.11 17.48 4.55
CA GLU A 96 -1.73 16.41 5.34
C GLU A 96 -2.30 15.30 4.43
N ALA A 97 -2.99 15.67 3.35
CA ALA A 97 -3.53 14.71 2.38
C ALA A 97 -2.43 13.89 1.68
N GLU A 98 -1.27 14.48 1.40
CA GLU A 98 -0.14 13.78 0.78
C GLU A 98 0.48 12.69 1.69
N GLN A 99 0.36 12.84 3.02
CA GLN A 99 0.84 11.83 3.97
C GLN A 99 0.14 10.47 3.78
N ALA A 100 -1.10 10.44 3.28
CA ALA A 100 -1.81 9.20 2.98
C ALA A 100 -1.08 8.35 1.93
N VAL A 101 -0.48 8.98 0.90
CA VAL A 101 0.31 8.29 -0.12
C VAL A 101 1.55 7.67 0.49
N TRP A 102 2.26 8.42 1.34
CA TRP A 102 3.44 7.92 2.04
C TRP A 102 3.13 6.69 2.90
N VAL A 103 2.04 6.73 3.67
CA VAL A 103 1.58 5.57 4.45
C VAL A 103 1.26 4.38 3.55
N GLY A 104 0.51 4.62 2.46
CA GLY A 104 0.18 3.57 1.49
C GLY A 104 1.41 2.93 0.84
N LEU A 105 2.41 3.73 0.47
CA LEU A 105 3.67 3.24 -0.09
C LEU A 105 4.48 2.42 0.91
N VAL A 106 4.62 2.91 2.15
CA VAL A 106 5.36 2.18 3.20
C VAL A 106 4.68 0.86 3.54
N CYS A 107 3.36 0.84 3.68
CA CYS A 107 2.59 -0.38 3.92
C CYS A 107 2.63 -1.34 2.70
N GLY A 108 2.66 -0.81 1.48
CA GLY A 108 2.77 -1.61 0.26
C GLY A 108 4.18 -2.13 -0.04
N ALA A 109 5.23 -1.50 0.50
CA ALA A 109 6.61 -1.79 0.13
C ALA A 109 7.01 -3.26 0.39
N LEU A 110 6.73 -3.78 1.58
CA LEU A 110 7.07 -5.17 1.94
C LEU A 110 6.40 -6.21 1.03
N PRO A 111 5.06 -6.22 0.84
CA PRO A 111 4.44 -7.18 -0.06
C PRO A 111 4.85 -7.00 -1.52
N LEU A 112 5.06 -5.77 -1.99
CA LEU A 112 5.55 -5.53 -3.35
C LEU A 112 6.95 -6.10 -3.55
N LEU A 113 7.86 -5.90 -2.59
CA LEU A 113 9.20 -6.50 -2.63
C LEU A 113 9.12 -8.02 -2.59
N ALA A 114 8.33 -8.59 -1.67
CA ALA A 114 8.16 -10.04 -1.56
C ALA A 114 7.57 -10.67 -2.83
N GLY A 115 6.56 -10.03 -3.42
CA GLY A 115 5.96 -10.45 -4.68
C GLY A 115 6.95 -10.37 -5.85
N THR A 116 7.76 -9.30 -5.91
CA THR A 116 8.77 -9.11 -6.96
C THR A 116 9.89 -10.16 -6.85
N ILE A 117 10.39 -10.40 -5.63
CA ILE A 117 11.40 -11.44 -5.36
C ILE A 117 10.83 -12.82 -5.71
N SER A 118 9.62 -13.13 -5.27
CA SER A 118 8.95 -14.40 -5.57
C SER A 118 8.79 -14.63 -7.06
N LEU A 119 8.40 -13.59 -7.80
CA LEU A 119 8.26 -13.64 -9.25
C LEU A 119 9.62 -13.85 -9.93
N GLY A 120 10.66 -13.13 -9.51
CA GLY A 120 12.03 -13.29 -10.01
C GLY A 120 12.59 -14.70 -9.77
N LEU A 121 12.42 -15.24 -8.56
CA LEU A 121 12.80 -16.62 -8.24
C LEU A 121 12.08 -17.64 -9.12
N SER A 122 10.83 -17.38 -9.51
CA SER A 122 10.06 -18.25 -10.40
C SER A 122 10.57 -18.32 -11.84
N PHE A 123 11.45 -17.40 -12.23
CA PHE A 123 12.15 -17.42 -13.53
C PHE A 123 13.56 -18.01 -13.43
N VAL A 124 14.23 -17.86 -12.28
CA VAL A 124 15.60 -18.36 -12.07
C VAL A 124 15.61 -19.86 -11.78
N ILE A 125 14.68 -20.35 -10.96
CA ILE A 125 14.61 -21.78 -10.63
C ILE A 125 13.94 -22.48 -11.82
N PRO A 126 14.63 -23.36 -12.57
CA PRO A 126 13.99 -24.12 -13.64
C PRO A 126 12.95 -25.04 -13.03
N PRO A 127 11.86 -25.40 -13.74
CA PRO A 127 10.98 -26.48 -13.31
C PRO A 127 11.77 -27.80 -13.32
N GLY A 128 12.53 -28.03 -12.25
CA GLY A 128 13.31 -29.25 -12.07
C GLY A 128 12.35 -30.42 -11.95
N ASN A 129 12.64 -31.50 -12.65
CA ASN A 129 11.94 -32.79 -12.69
C ASN A 129 11.52 -33.25 -11.29
N ARG A 130 10.38 -32.79 -10.79
CA ARG A 130 9.85 -33.30 -9.53
C ARG A 130 9.25 -34.67 -9.81
N PRO A 131 9.58 -35.68 -9.01
CA PRO A 131 8.97 -36.99 -9.15
C PRO A 131 7.46 -36.80 -9.10
N GLU A 132 6.77 -37.26 -10.15
CA GLU A 132 5.31 -37.32 -10.11
C GLU A 132 4.92 -38.15 -8.89
N PRO A 133 3.98 -37.67 -8.05
CA PRO A 133 3.44 -38.50 -7.00
C PRO A 133 2.78 -39.72 -7.66
N GLN A 134 3.36 -40.90 -7.41
CA GLN A 134 2.76 -42.19 -7.77
C GLN A 134 1.46 -42.40 -6.98
#